data_AF-A0A840MN17-F1
#
_entry.id   AF-A0A840MN17-F1
#
_cell.length_a   1.000
_cell.length_b   1.000
_cell.length_c   1.000
_cell.angle_alpha   90.00
_cell.angle_beta   90.00
_cell.angle_gamma   90.00
#
_symmetry.space_group_name_H-M   'P 1'
#
loop_
_entity.id
_entity.type
_entity.pdbx_description
1 polymer ?
#
loop_
_entity_poly.entity_id
_entity_poly.type
_entity_poly.pdbx_seq_one_letter_code
_entity_poly.pdbx_strand_id
1 'polypeptide(L)'
;MKTLLLSIALAFSVGQTVFAADANHSESAVKAAPMVASTYFEFGALLDRDLVAIKKTRTGTNSTEIHILDAQSGYQQFNLQTGTALHETGTNFAFGVLPNSDIVAIKKSDTGTRSTEIHILNARTGYRSFNLQTGTALHETGDNFDFAVLPNRDVMAIKKSQTGTGSTEVHILDAGSNYRRFKLQTGTALHETGSNFVFNVLANGDIMAVKKSMTGTNTTEVYVLSASSGYRRFNQQTGTALHETAD
;
A
#
# COMPACT_ATOMS: atom_id res chain seq x y z
N MET A 1 -2.83 -34.99 -19.19
CA MET A 1 -3.88 -34.41 -18.33
C MET A 1 -3.29 -34.05 -16.98
N LYS A 2 -3.10 -32.76 -16.72
CA LYS A 2 -3.21 -32.11 -15.40
C LYS A 2 -3.07 -30.61 -15.64
N THR A 3 -4.22 -29.98 -15.81
CA THR A 3 -4.39 -28.53 -15.79
C THR A 3 -4.06 -28.07 -14.37
N LEU A 4 -3.08 -27.18 -14.22
CA LEU A 4 -2.87 -26.46 -12.97
C LEU A 4 -3.25 -25.00 -13.25
N LEU A 5 -4.47 -24.62 -12.87
CA LEU A 5 -4.79 -23.23 -12.61
C LEU A 5 -4.02 -22.83 -11.35
N LEU A 6 -3.28 -21.72 -11.39
CA LEU A 6 -2.91 -21.03 -10.16
C LEU A 6 -3.07 -19.52 -10.35
N SER A 7 -4.03 -19.00 -9.59
CA SER A 7 -4.56 -17.64 -9.62
C SER A 7 -3.51 -16.61 -9.22
N ILE A 8 -3.34 -15.57 -10.03
CA ILE A 8 -2.48 -14.42 -9.72
C ILE A 8 -3.21 -13.50 -8.74
N ALA A 9 -2.62 -13.34 -7.57
CA ALA A 9 -3.09 -12.53 -6.47
C ALA A 9 -2.32 -11.19 -6.44
N LEU A 10 -2.80 -10.17 -7.16
CA LEU A 10 -2.32 -8.78 -6.97
C LEU A 10 -3.01 -8.19 -5.74
N ALA A 11 -2.25 -7.93 -4.68
CA ALA A 11 -2.64 -6.99 -3.67
C ALA A 11 -1.49 -6.00 -3.46
N PHE A 12 -1.84 -4.73 -3.59
CA PHE A 12 -0.92 -3.61 -3.54
C PHE A 12 -0.96 -3.07 -2.11
N SER A 13 0.16 -3.13 -1.41
CA SER A 13 0.37 -2.34 -0.21
C SER A 13 0.90 -0.98 -0.60
N VAL A 14 0.50 0.02 0.18
CA VAL A 14 0.94 1.40 -0.04
C VAL A 14 2.44 1.46 0.20
N GLY A 15 3.18 1.75 -0.86
CA GLY A 15 4.59 2.12 -0.80
C GLY A 15 5.59 1.27 -1.58
N GLN A 16 5.23 0.15 -2.23
CA GLN A 16 6.20 -0.60 -3.05
C GLN A 16 5.55 -1.35 -4.23
N THR A 17 5.97 -1.00 -5.46
CA THR A 17 5.57 -1.69 -6.70
C THR A 17 6.53 -2.85 -6.98
N VAL A 18 6.00 -4.05 -7.18
CA VAL A 18 6.74 -5.19 -7.74
C VAL A 18 6.27 -5.40 -9.18
N PHE A 19 7.14 -5.12 -10.16
CA PHE A 19 6.91 -5.54 -11.54
C PHE A 19 7.52 -6.93 -11.74
N ALA A 20 6.67 -7.95 -11.92
CA ALA A 20 7.10 -9.23 -12.47
C ALA A 20 7.01 -9.15 -14.00
N ALA A 21 8.14 -9.22 -14.68
CA ALA A 21 8.21 -9.48 -16.13
C ALA A 21 8.63 -10.96 -16.31
N ASP A 22 7.85 -11.73 -17.07
CA ASP A 22 8.26 -13.06 -17.53
C ASP A 22 8.70 -13.03 -19.00
N ALA A 23 9.56 -13.99 -19.31
CA ALA A 23 10.56 -14.17 -20.34
C ALA A 23 10.17 -13.90 -21.80
N ASN A 24 11.00 -13.09 -22.47
CA ASN A 24 11.89 -13.60 -23.53
C ASN A 24 12.87 -12.52 -24.05
N HIS A 25 14.14 -12.91 -24.07
CA HIS A 25 15.28 -12.37 -24.83
C HIS A 25 16.06 -11.10 -24.38
N SER A 26 17.36 -11.37 -24.21
CA SER A 26 18.58 -10.53 -24.19
C SER A 26 18.80 -9.56 -23.03
N GLU A 27 19.82 -9.91 -22.23
CA GLU A 27 20.46 -9.08 -21.22
C GLU A 27 20.80 -7.68 -21.75
N SER A 28 20.11 -6.69 -21.20
CA SER A 28 20.73 -5.42 -20.81
C SER A 28 20.27 -5.18 -19.38
N ALA A 29 21.06 -5.66 -18.43
CA ALA A 29 20.82 -5.47 -17.01
C ALA A 29 20.90 -3.97 -16.69
N VAL A 30 19.75 -3.29 -16.75
CA VAL A 30 19.60 -1.98 -16.12
C VAL A 30 19.57 -2.26 -14.63
N LYS A 31 20.72 -2.05 -13.99
CA LYS A 31 20.89 -2.06 -12.54
C LYS A 31 19.82 -1.16 -11.93
N ALA A 32 18.76 -1.77 -11.37
CA ALA A 32 17.72 -1.05 -10.67
C ALA A 32 18.34 -0.43 -9.42
N ALA A 33 18.51 0.89 -9.43
CA ALA A 33 18.92 1.66 -8.27
C ALA A 33 17.83 1.57 -7.18
N PRO A 34 18.20 1.58 -5.89
CA PRO A 34 17.24 1.67 -4.80
C PRO A 34 16.43 2.96 -4.96
N MET A 35 15.13 2.82 -5.23
CA MET A 35 14.24 3.96 -5.46
C MET A 35 13.64 4.37 -4.12
N VAL A 36 14.32 5.33 -3.48
CA VAL A 36 13.77 6.15 -2.40
C VAL A 36 12.36 6.58 -2.81
N ALA A 37 11.35 6.29 -1.97
CA ALA A 37 10.04 6.92 -2.09
C ALA A 37 10.27 8.44 -2.11
N SER A 38 10.23 9.01 -3.31
CA SER A 38 10.47 10.43 -3.49
C SER A 38 9.38 11.16 -2.73
N THR A 39 9.73 12.10 -1.86
CA THR A 39 8.80 12.91 -1.06
C THR A 39 7.69 13.57 -1.90
N TYR A 40 7.82 13.57 -3.23
CA TYR A 40 6.88 14.15 -4.19
C TYR A 40 5.90 13.14 -4.81
N PHE A 41 6.18 11.84 -4.85
CA PHE A 41 5.37 10.87 -5.59
C PHE A 41 5.02 9.62 -4.80
N GLU A 42 3.86 9.08 -5.11
CA GLU A 42 3.41 7.75 -4.72
C GLU A 42 2.88 7.02 -5.96
N PHE A 43 3.03 5.70 -6.00
CA PHE A 43 2.70 4.91 -7.19
C PHE A 43 1.72 3.79 -6.86
N GLY A 44 0.86 3.48 -7.82
CA GLY A 44 -0.06 2.34 -7.82
C GLY A 44 -0.32 1.88 -9.24
N ALA A 45 -1.18 0.87 -9.40
CA ALA A 45 -1.59 0.41 -10.72
C ALA A 45 -3.10 0.18 -10.78
N LEU A 46 -3.67 0.40 -11.96
CA LEU A 46 -5.04 0.03 -12.28
C LEU A 46 -5.13 -1.44 -12.71
N LEU A 47 -6.35 -1.96 -12.80
CA LEU A 47 -6.61 -3.37 -13.18
C LEU A 47 -6.20 -3.68 -14.63
N ASP A 48 -6.18 -2.69 -15.51
CA ASP A 48 -5.68 -2.80 -16.89
C ASP A 48 -4.15 -2.71 -17.00
N ARG A 49 -3.46 -2.55 -15.85
CA ARG A 49 -2.01 -2.41 -15.66
C ARG A 49 -1.46 -1.01 -15.94
N ASP A 50 -2.32 -0.01 -16.15
CA ASP A 50 -1.90 1.38 -16.23
C ASP A 50 -1.24 1.82 -14.92
N LEU A 51 -0.17 2.60 -15.03
CA LEU A 51 0.56 3.14 -13.89
C LEU A 51 -0.15 4.39 -13.38
N VAL A 52 -0.52 4.40 -12.10
CA VAL A 52 -1.01 5.60 -11.42
C VAL A 52 0.17 6.21 -10.66
N ALA A 53 0.56 7.43 -11.03
CA ALA A 53 1.48 8.25 -10.28
C ALA A 53 0.72 9.40 -9.59
N ILE A 54 0.81 9.46 -8.27
CA ILE A 54 0.17 10.47 -7.43
C ILE A 54 1.25 11.45 -7.00
N LYS A 55 1.21 12.66 -7.54
CA LYS A 55 2.14 13.73 -7.18
C LYS A 55 1.58 14.53 -6.02
N LYS A 56 2.25 14.47 -4.88
CA LYS A 56 1.78 14.95 -3.58
C LYS A 56 2.05 16.44 -3.36
N THR A 57 3.21 16.94 -3.76
CA THR A 57 3.61 18.35 -3.58
C THR A 57 4.45 18.86 -4.75
N ARG A 58 4.67 20.18 -4.83
CA ARG A 58 5.32 20.87 -5.95
C ARG A 58 4.61 20.60 -7.27
N THR A 59 3.29 20.62 -7.19
CA THR A 59 2.37 20.36 -8.29
C THR A 59 2.21 21.61 -9.14
N GLY A 60 1.83 21.44 -10.41
CA GLY A 60 1.49 22.56 -11.29
C GLY A 60 0.08 23.10 -11.05
N THR A 61 -0.75 22.34 -10.33
CA THR A 61 -2.16 22.66 -10.07
C THR A 61 -2.45 23.21 -8.67
N ASN A 62 -1.44 23.30 -7.79
CA ASN A 62 -1.60 23.63 -6.35
C ASN A 62 -2.54 22.65 -5.61
N SER A 63 -2.63 21.43 -6.11
CA SER A 63 -3.45 20.34 -5.60
C SER A 63 -2.68 19.04 -5.82
N THR A 64 -2.94 17.98 -5.05
CA THR A 64 -2.39 16.67 -5.40
C THR A 64 -2.80 16.32 -6.83
N GLU A 65 -1.86 15.87 -7.65
CA GLU A 65 -2.10 15.52 -9.05
C GLU A 65 -2.12 14.00 -9.23
N ILE A 66 -2.96 13.55 -10.16
CA ILE A 66 -2.98 12.16 -10.62
C ILE A 66 -2.55 12.13 -12.08
N HIS A 67 -1.60 11.26 -12.36
CA HIS A 67 -1.02 10.99 -13.67
C HIS A 67 -1.22 9.50 -13.95
N ILE A 68 -1.95 9.15 -15.00
CA ILE A 68 -2.19 7.76 -15.41
C ILE A 68 -1.43 7.52 -16.71
N LEU A 69 -0.48 6.59 -16.70
CA LEU A 69 0.33 6.23 -17.86
C LEU A 69 -0.16 4.90 -18.45
N ASP A 70 -0.36 4.88 -19.76
CA ASP A 70 -0.92 3.75 -20.51
C ASP A 70 0.08 2.60 -20.62
N ALA A 71 -0.31 1.43 -20.13
CA ALA A 71 0.51 0.22 -20.23
C ALA A 71 0.71 -0.24 -21.69
N GLN A 72 -0.27 -0.04 -22.57
CA GLN A 72 -0.19 -0.49 -23.96
C GLN A 72 0.86 0.28 -24.76
N SER A 73 1.05 1.57 -24.44
CA SER A 73 2.11 2.42 -24.97
C SER A 73 3.51 2.11 -24.41
N GLY A 74 3.65 1.15 -23.49
CA GLY A 74 4.87 0.98 -22.72
C GLY A 74 5.13 2.15 -21.76
N TYR A 75 4.06 2.71 -21.19
CA TYR A 75 4.07 3.85 -20.26
C TYR A 75 4.66 5.13 -20.87
N GLN A 76 4.58 5.30 -22.20
CA GLN A 76 5.05 6.49 -22.91
C GLN A 76 3.95 7.53 -23.16
N GLN A 77 2.68 7.18 -22.92
CA GLN A 77 1.53 8.06 -23.09
C GLN A 77 0.76 8.23 -21.79
N PHE A 78 0.22 9.43 -21.59
CA PHE A 78 -0.71 9.69 -20.49
C PHE A 78 -2.15 9.44 -20.93
N ASN A 79 -2.86 8.57 -20.22
CA ASN A 79 -4.31 8.45 -20.32
C ASN A 79 -5.01 9.59 -19.55
N LEU A 80 -4.37 10.10 -18.49
CA LEU A 80 -4.88 11.23 -17.71
C LEU A 80 -3.73 11.99 -17.03
N GLN A 81 -3.83 13.32 -17.00
CA GLN A 81 -3.04 14.18 -16.11
C GLN A 81 -3.95 15.28 -15.56
N THR A 82 -4.14 15.34 -14.24
CA THR A 82 -5.09 16.30 -13.68
C THR A 82 -4.80 16.62 -12.21
N GLY A 83 -5.13 17.85 -11.80
CA GLY A 83 -5.23 18.22 -10.40
C GLY A 83 -6.52 17.67 -9.79
N THR A 84 -6.48 17.34 -8.50
CA THR A 84 -7.59 16.71 -7.80
C THR A 84 -8.34 17.71 -6.92
N ALA A 85 -9.44 17.27 -6.30
CA ALA A 85 -10.12 18.04 -5.24
C ALA A 85 -9.30 18.13 -3.93
N LEU A 86 -8.21 17.37 -3.82
CA LEU A 86 -7.36 17.35 -2.63
C LEU A 86 -6.23 18.36 -2.79
N HIS A 87 -6.04 19.22 -1.79
CA HIS A 87 -4.88 20.10 -1.69
C HIS A 87 -3.56 19.31 -1.75
N GLU A 88 -2.44 19.98 -2.02
CA GLU A 88 -1.14 19.32 -1.94
C GLU A 88 -0.95 18.61 -0.59
N THR A 89 -0.51 17.37 -0.64
CA THR A 89 -0.35 16.51 0.54
C THR A 89 1.11 16.31 0.92
N GLY A 90 1.37 16.07 2.21
CA GLY A 90 2.68 15.78 2.76
C GLY A 90 2.90 14.32 3.14
N THR A 91 3.87 14.08 4.01
CA THR A 91 4.17 12.77 4.60
C THR A 91 3.09 12.28 5.56
N ASN A 92 2.16 13.15 5.96
CA ASN A 92 0.98 12.82 6.74
C ASN A 92 -0.14 12.16 5.91
N PHE A 93 0.07 11.92 4.61
CA PHE A 93 -0.85 11.17 3.78
C PHE A 93 -0.24 9.86 3.26
N ALA A 94 -1.10 8.85 3.12
CA ALA A 94 -0.88 7.63 2.36
C ALA A 94 -1.99 7.50 1.31
N PHE A 95 -1.73 6.81 0.20
CA PHE A 95 -2.68 6.68 -0.90
C PHE A 95 -2.83 5.23 -1.34
N GLY A 96 -4.02 4.88 -1.81
CA GLY A 96 -4.25 3.60 -2.47
C GLY A 96 -5.26 3.71 -3.59
N VAL A 97 -5.25 2.71 -4.46
CA VAL A 97 -6.15 2.61 -5.61
C VAL A 97 -7.24 1.61 -5.30
N LEU A 98 -8.50 2.01 -5.46
CA LEU A 98 -9.65 1.14 -5.29
C LEU A 98 -9.96 0.37 -6.58
N PRO A 99 -10.67 -0.79 -6.51
CA PRO A 99 -11.00 -1.57 -7.70
C PRO A 99 -11.83 -0.84 -8.76
N ASN A 100 -12.53 0.23 -8.39
CA ASN A 100 -13.28 1.11 -9.29
C ASN A 100 -12.45 2.29 -9.81
N SER A 101 -11.12 2.23 -9.66
CA SER A 101 -10.13 3.26 -10.03
C SER A 101 -10.19 4.56 -9.23
N ASP A 102 -11.10 4.67 -8.25
CA ASP A 102 -11.07 5.77 -7.27
C ASP A 102 -9.75 5.74 -6.49
N ILE A 103 -9.29 6.91 -6.04
CA ILE A 103 -8.13 7.00 -5.16
C ILE A 103 -8.61 7.24 -3.74
N VAL A 104 -8.15 6.42 -2.81
CA VAL A 104 -8.32 6.69 -1.38
C VAL A 104 -7.07 7.39 -0.87
N ALA A 105 -7.25 8.59 -0.32
CA ALA A 105 -6.23 9.31 0.43
C ALA A 105 -6.52 9.14 1.92
N ILE A 106 -5.52 8.66 2.65
CA ILE A 106 -5.56 8.36 4.07
C ILE A 106 -4.75 9.44 4.78
N LYS A 107 -5.42 10.39 5.43
CA LYS A 107 -4.78 11.44 6.21
C LYS A 107 -4.50 10.91 7.60
N LYS A 108 -3.21 10.69 7.91
CA LYS A 108 -2.72 10.09 9.15
C LYS A 108 -2.84 11.04 10.34
N SER A 109 -2.40 12.29 10.17
CA SER A 109 -2.30 13.30 11.23
C SER A 109 -2.74 14.69 10.73
N ASP A 110 -2.86 15.63 11.67
CA ASP A 110 -3.28 17.01 11.43
C ASP A 110 -4.70 17.07 10.84
N THR A 111 -5.56 16.19 11.35
CA THR A 111 -6.91 15.92 10.86
C THR A 111 -7.91 16.87 11.51
N GLY A 112 -9.00 17.18 10.80
CA GLY A 112 -10.09 17.98 11.37
C GLY A 112 -10.93 17.20 12.40
N THR A 113 -10.92 15.87 12.29
CA THR A 113 -11.71 14.95 13.11
C THR A 113 -10.98 14.42 14.35
N ARG A 114 -9.67 14.70 14.50
CA ARG A 114 -8.80 14.14 15.57
C ARG A 114 -8.74 12.60 15.52
N SER A 115 -8.87 12.06 14.32
CA SER A 115 -8.83 10.64 13.98
C SER A 115 -8.23 10.54 12.58
N THR A 116 -7.62 9.41 12.21
CA THR A 116 -7.22 9.20 10.81
C THR A 116 -8.43 9.46 9.89
N GLU A 117 -8.26 10.23 8.82
CA GLU A 117 -9.33 10.57 7.88
C GLU A 117 -9.17 9.82 6.56
N ILE A 118 -10.31 9.44 5.97
CA ILE A 118 -10.40 8.86 4.64
C ILE A 118 -11.07 9.85 3.70
N HIS A 119 -10.41 10.10 2.57
CA HIS A 119 -10.92 10.89 1.45
C HIS A 119 -10.89 10.04 0.18
N ILE A 120 -12.04 9.79 -0.43
CA ILE A 120 -12.13 9.01 -1.68
C ILE A 120 -12.35 9.97 -2.84
N LEU A 121 -11.34 10.11 -3.70
CA LEU A 121 -11.40 10.88 -4.95
C LEU A 121 -12.09 10.06 -6.05
N ASN A 122 -13.05 10.68 -6.73
CA ASN A 122 -13.90 10.02 -7.72
C ASN A 122 -13.23 9.98 -9.10
N ALA A 123 -12.90 8.79 -9.60
CA ALA A 123 -12.27 8.63 -10.90
C ALA A 123 -13.17 9.09 -12.07
N ARG A 124 -14.50 8.93 -11.96
CA ARG A 124 -15.46 9.32 -13.00
C ARG A 124 -15.54 10.82 -13.21
N THR A 125 -15.15 11.62 -12.21
CA THR A 125 -15.07 13.09 -12.34
C THR A 125 -13.64 13.57 -12.65
N GLY A 126 -12.74 12.64 -13.04
CA GLY A 126 -11.32 12.94 -13.17
C GLY A 126 -10.71 13.38 -11.84
N TYR A 127 -11.15 12.79 -10.73
CA TYR A 127 -10.66 13.05 -9.38
C TYR A 127 -10.92 14.48 -8.87
N ARG A 128 -11.83 15.23 -9.50
CA ARG A 128 -12.19 16.61 -9.13
C ARG A 128 -13.31 16.72 -8.10
N SER A 129 -13.78 15.59 -7.58
CA SER A 129 -14.74 15.54 -6.48
C SER A 129 -14.46 14.37 -5.55
N PHE A 130 -14.96 14.47 -4.32
CA PHE A 130 -14.91 13.38 -3.36
C PHE A 130 -16.20 12.55 -3.41
N ASN A 131 -16.07 11.23 -3.41
CA ASN A 131 -17.15 10.30 -3.12
C ASN A 131 -17.41 10.18 -1.62
N LEU A 132 -16.37 10.37 -0.80
CA LEU A 132 -16.44 10.28 0.66
C LEU A 132 -15.35 11.14 1.29
N GLN A 133 -15.68 11.79 2.41
CA GLN A 133 -14.73 12.39 3.34
C GLN A 133 -15.22 12.11 4.76
N THR A 134 -14.44 11.41 5.58
CA THR A 134 -14.86 11.05 6.94
C THR A 134 -13.66 10.79 7.86
N GLY A 135 -13.82 11.11 9.14
CA GLY A 135 -12.99 10.53 10.20
C GLY A 135 -13.30 9.05 10.36
N THR A 136 -12.33 8.31 10.91
CA THR A 136 -12.41 6.86 11.09
C THR A 136 -12.48 6.47 12.56
N ALA A 137 -12.65 5.19 12.85
CA ALA A 137 -12.49 4.67 14.22
C ALA A 137 -11.03 4.68 14.72
N LEU A 138 -10.06 4.87 13.82
CA LEU A 138 -8.63 4.89 14.15
C LEU A 138 -8.22 6.30 14.57
N HIS A 139 -7.55 6.41 15.71
CA HIS A 139 -6.92 7.66 16.14
C HIS A 139 -5.93 8.18 15.07
N GLU A 140 -5.48 9.41 15.20
CA GLU A 140 -4.41 9.91 14.34
C GLU A 140 -3.17 9.00 14.44
N THR A 141 -2.53 8.76 13.31
CA THR A 141 -1.43 7.82 13.15
C THR A 141 -0.14 8.53 12.76
N GLY A 142 1.00 7.85 12.98
CA GLY A 142 2.33 8.33 12.63
C GLY A 142 3.08 7.38 11.72
N ASP A 143 4.40 7.52 11.65
CA ASP A 143 5.28 6.70 10.79
C ASP A 143 5.45 5.25 11.27
N ASN A 144 4.98 4.96 12.48
CA ASN A 144 4.84 3.60 12.99
C ASN A 144 3.63 2.85 12.40
N PHE A 145 2.88 3.45 11.48
CA PHE A 145 1.80 2.79 10.74
C PHE A 145 2.11 2.68 9.26
N ASP A 146 1.84 1.52 8.70
CA ASP A 146 1.70 1.32 7.26
C ASP A 146 0.22 1.10 6.92
N PHE A 147 -0.18 1.41 5.68
CA PHE A 147 -1.56 1.28 5.25
C PHE A 147 -1.66 0.42 3.99
N ALA A 148 -2.79 -0.27 3.84
CA ALA A 148 -3.13 -1.00 2.62
C ALA A 148 -4.64 -0.91 2.37
N VAL A 149 -5.02 -0.94 1.10
CA VAL A 149 -6.41 -0.96 0.66
C VAL A 149 -6.75 -2.36 0.22
N LEU A 150 -7.77 -2.95 0.83
CA LEU A 150 -8.18 -4.31 0.54
C LEU A 150 -9.12 -4.36 -0.68
N PRO A 151 -9.24 -5.50 -1.38
CA PRO A 151 -10.12 -5.63 -2.55
C PRO A 151 -11.59 -5.32 -2.26
N ASN A 152 -12.03 -5.51 -1.01
CA ASN A 152 -13.37 -5.17 -0.56
C ASN A 152 -13.51 -3.70 -0.09
N ARG A 153 -12.50 -2.86 -0.39
CA ARG A 153 -12.41 -1.42 -0.09
C ARG A 153 -12.17 -1.09 1.40
N ASP A 154 -12.07 -2.10 2.27
CA ASP A 154 -11.64 -1.89 3.65
C ASP A 154 -10.21 -1.33 3.68
N VAL A 155 -9.88 -0.55 4.70
CA VAL A 155 -8.52 -0.04 4.90
C VAL A 155 -7.87 -0.79 6.04
N MET A 156 -6.75 -1.43 5.75
CA MET A 156 -5.90 -2.07 6.75
C MET A 156 -4.83 -1.07 7.19
N ALA A 157 -4.71 -0.87 8.50
CA ALA A 157 -3.61 -0.18 9.15
C ALA A 157 -2.76 -1.19 9.92
N ILE A 158 -1.46 -1.22 9.64
CA ILE A 158 -0.49 -2.11 10.28
C ILE A 158 0.34 -1.26 11.23
N LYS A 159 0.10 -1.41 12.54
CA LYS A 159 0.87 -0.71 13.57
C LYS A 159 2.13 -1.50 13.86
N LYS A 160 3.28 -0.97 13.45
CA LYS A 160 4.59 -1.62 13.51
C LYS A 160 5.17 -1.66 14.92
N SER A 161 5.06 -0.55 15.65
CA SER A 161 5.66 -0.38 16.98
C SER A 161 4.80 0.50 17.89
N GLN A 162 5.14 0.55 19.19
CA GLN A 162 4.35 1.22 20.22
C GLN A 162 2.94 0.65 20.33
N THR A 163 2.84 -0.67 20.20
CA THR A 163 1.60 -1.42 20.15
C THR A 163 1.08 -1.70 21.56
N GLY A 164 -0.23 -1.92 21.70
CA GLY A 164 -0.82 -2.34 22.97
C GLY A 164 -0.62 -3.82 23.26
N THR A 165 -0.32 -4.62 22.24
CA THR A 165 -0.17 -6.08 22.34
C THR A 165 1.27 -6.57 22.50
N GLY A 166 2.28 -5.71 22.32
CA GLY A 166 3.70 -6.10 22.30
C GLY A 166 4.10 -6.85 21.03
N SER A 167 3.29 -6.77 19.98
CA SER A 167 3.45 -7.41 18.67
C SER A 167 2.97 -6.44 17.60
N THR A 168 3.42 -6.56 16.35
CA THR A 168 2.79 -5.80 15.26
C THR A 168 1.27 -6.01 15.29
N GLU A 169 0.48 -4.94 15.18
CA GLU A 169 -0.98 -5.00 15.20
C GLU A 169 -1.58 -4.73 13.83
N VAL A 170 -2.70 -5.37 13.56
CA VAL A 170 -3.52 -5.14 12.38
C VAL A 170 -4.86 -4.56 12.82
N HIS A 171 -5.23 -3.44 12.21
CA HIS A 171 -6.51 -2.75 12.41
C HIS A 171 -7.19 -2.61 11.04
N ILE A 172 -8.35 -3.24 10.85
CA ILE A 172 -9.10 -3.17 9.58
C ILE A 172 -10.32 -2.28 9.79
N LEU A 173 -10.38 -1.16 9.07
CA LEU A 173 -11.49 -0.23 9.03
C LEU A 173 -12.54 -0.69 8.01
N ASP A 174 -13.78 -0.86 8.45
CA ASP A 174 -14.90 -1.38 7.65
C ASP A 174 -15.45 -0.32 6.70
N ALA A 175 -15.24 -0.48 5.39
CA ALA A 175 -15.75 0.42 4.36
C ALA A 175 -17.28 0.50 4.36
N GLY A 176 -17.97 -0.60 4.69
CA GLY A 176 -19.44 -0.64 4.80
C GLY A 176 -20.00 0.24 5.92
N SER A 177 -19.15 0.60 6.89
CA SER A 177 -19.46 1.56 7.96
C SER A 177 -19.00 2.98 7.67
N ASN A 178 -18.57 3.28 6.44
CA ASN A 178 -17.79 4.47 6.10
C ASN A 178 -16.56 4.62 7.02
N TYR A 179 -15.86 3.50 7.29
CA TYR A 179 -14.65 3.44 8.10
C TYR A 179 -14.81 3.86 9.57
N ARG A 180 -16.05 3.98 10.07
CA ARG A 180 -16.36 4.38 11.46
C ARG A 180 -16.34 3.23 12.46
N ARG A 181 -16.09 2.00 12.00
CA ARG A 181 -15.95 0.82 12.84
C ARG A 181 -14.74 0.01 12.40
N PHE A 182 -14.14 -0.68 13.37
CA PHE A 182 -13.20 -1.74 13.07
C PHE A 182 -13.96 -3.02 12.73
N LYS A 183 -13.54 -3.65 11.64
CA LYS A 183 -13.90 -5.02 11.30
C LYS A 183 -13.03 -6.04 12.05
N LEU A 184 -11.78 -5.65 12.30
CA LEU A 184 -10.80 -6.44 13.04
C LEU A 184 -9.82 -5.51 13.75
N GLN A 185 -9.42 -5.86 14.97
CA GLN A 185 -8.25 -5.33 15.64
C GLN A 185 -7.56 -6.48 16.37
N THR A 186 -6.27 -6.69 16.10
CA THR A 186 -5.55 -7.81 16.71
C THR A 186 -4.04 -7.58 16.70
N GLY A 187 -3.36 -8.08 17.74
CA GLY A 187 -1.93 -8.38 17.65
C GLY A 187 -1.71 -9.56 16.71
N THR A 188 -0.57 -9.57 16.02
CA THR A 188 -0.17 -10.61 15.08
C THR A 188 0.82 -11.59 15.71
N ALA A 189 1.20 -12.65 14.99
CA ALA A 189 2.32 -13.51 15.40
C ALA A 189 3.70 -12.83 15.29
N LEU A 190 3.78 -11.68 14.59
CA LEU A 190 5.02 -10.97 14.37
C LEU A 190 5.29 -10.01 15.54
N HIS A 191 6.50 -10.07 16.10
CA HIS A 191 6.98 -9.10 17.09
C HIS A 191 6.90 -7.67 16.54
N GLU A 192 6.96 -6.65 17.40
CA GLU A 192 7.03 -5.27 16.92
C GLU A 192 8.18 -5.07 15.92
N THR A 193 7.89 -4.31 14.86
CA THR A 193 8.76 -4.12 13.70
C THR A 193 9.22 -2.67 13.57
N GLY A 194 10.35 -2.46 12.87
CA GLY A 194 10.90 -1.13 12.57
C GLY A 194 10.92 -0.80 11.07
N SER A 195 11.72 0.19 10.70
CA SER A 195 11.93 0.64 9.31
C SER A 195 12.67 -0.38 8.42
N ASN A 196 13.27 -1.39 9.04
CA ASN A 196 13.86 -2.53 8.34
C ASN A 196 12.81 -3.52 7.81
N PHE A 197 11.54 -3.35 8.15
CA PHE A 197 10.44 -4.11 7.57
C PHE A 197 9.70 -3.33 6.49
N VAL A 198 9.20 -4.06 5.51
CA VAL A 198 8.18 -3.60 4.56
C VAL A 198 7.05 -4.61 4.55
N PHE A 199 5.82 -4.12 4.40
CA PHE A 199 4.61 -4.94 4.45
C PHE A 199 3.89 -4.92 3.10
N ASN A 200 3.46 -6.10 2.67
CA ASN A 200 2.59 -6.30 1.53
C ASN A 200 1.35 -7.09 1.96
N VAL A 201 0.18 -6.71 1.48
CA VAL A 201 -1.01 -7.56 1.59
C VAL A 201 -1.08 -8.41 0.32
N LEU A 202 -1.39 -9.69 0.45
CA LEU A 202 -1.56 -10.63 -0.66
C LEU A 202 -3.06 -10.71 -1.02
N ALA A 203 -3.42 -11.14 -2.24
CA ALA A 203 -4.85 -11.09 -2.63
C ALA A 203 -5.75 -12.07 -1.87
N ASN A 204 -5.18 -13.07 -1.18
CA ASN A 204 -5.91 -13.91 -0.23
C ASN A 204 -6.11 -13.23 1.14
N GLY A 205 -5.63 -11.99 1.31
CA GLY A 205 -5.70 -11.20 2.53
C GLY A 205 -4.52 -11.38 3.48
N ASP A 206 -3.64 -12.37 3.26
CA ASP A 206 -2.47 -12.59 4.10
C ASP A 206 -1.53 -11.37 4.06
N ILE A 207 -0.74 -11.17 5.12
CA ILE A 207 0.28 -10.12 5.15
C ILE A 207 1.65 -10.76 4.95
N MET A 208 2.35 -10.38 3.89
CA MET A 208 3.76 -10.66 3.73
C MET A 208 4.58 -9.50 4.32
N ALA A 209 5.28 -9.76 5.41
CA ALA A 209 6.29 -8.87 5.95
C ALA A 209 7.68 -9.31 5.49
N VAL A 210 8.44 -8.37 4.94
CA VAL A 210 9.81 -8.61 4.49
C VAL A 210 10.77 -7.81 5.37
N LYS A 211 11.65 -8.51 6.08
CA LYS A 211 12.71 -7.92 6.89
C LYS A 211 13.96 -7.78 6.03
N LYS A 212 14.27 -6.55 5.64
CA LYS A 212 15.34 -6.20 4.70
C LYS A 212 16.73 -6.25 5.32
N SER A 213 16.84 -5.97 6.63
CA SER A 213 18.13 -5.92 7.35
C SER A 213 18.00 -6.25 8.83
N MET A 214 19.15 -6.45 9.49
CA MET A 214 19.25 -6.88 10.89
C MET A 214 18.55 -8.23 11.11
N THR A 215 18.70 -9.12 10.15
CA THR A 215 18.03 -10.43 10.10
C THR A 215 18.77 -11.46 10.94
N GLY A 216 18.09 -12.53 11.35
CA GLY A 216 18.72 -13.66 12.02
C GLY A 216 19.43 -14.62 11.05
N THR A 217 19.09 -14.56 9.76
CA THR A 217 19.63 -15.45 8.72
C THR A 217 20.78 -14.86 7.91
N ASN A 218 21.15 -13.59 8.11
CA ASN A 218 22.07 -12.81 7.26
C ASN A 218 21.62 -12.70 5.79
N THR A 219 20.32 -12.90 5.56
CA THR A 219 19.63 -12.75 4.28
C THR A 219 18.32 -12.03 4.55
N THR A 220 17.73 -11.38 3.55
CA THR A 220 16.38 -10.83 3.69
C THR A 220 15.43 -11.94 4.16
N GLU A 221 14.59 -11.68 5.17
CA GLU A 221 13.64 -12.67 5.71
C GLU A 221 12.21 -12.34 5.29
N VAL A 222 11.41 -13.38 5.07
CA VAL A 222 9.98 -13.27 4.73
C VAL A 222 9.14 -13.95 5.80
N TYR A 223 8.10 -13.26 6.22
CA TYR A 223 7.09 -13.72 7.17
C TYR A 223 5.72 -13.56 6.51
N VAL A 224 4.95 -14.64 6.38
CA VAL A 224 3.59 -14.60 5.83
C VAL A 224 2.60 -14.86 6.95
N LEU A 225 1.87 -13.83 7.37
CA LEU A 225 0.85 -13.87 8.41
C LEU A 225 -0.50 -14.27 7.80
N SER A 226 -1.11 -15.31 8.36
CA SER A 226 -2.34 -15.92 7.84
C SER A 226 -3.59 -15.12 8.22
N ALA A 227 -4.27 -14.52 7.24
CA ALA A 227 -5.52 -13.79 7.45
C ALA A 227 -6.62 -14.69 8.02
N SER A 228 -6.69 -15.95 7.59
CA SER A 228 -7.64 -16.94 8.10
C SER A 228 -7.48 -17.24 9.60
N SER A 229 -6.27 -17.00 10.14
CA SER A 229 -5.98 -17.11 11.57
C SER A 229 -6.20 -15.79 12.35
N GLY A 230 -6.68 -14.74 11.68
CA GLY A 230 -6.65 -13.38 12.21
C GLY A 230 -5.21 -12.88 12.42
N TYR A 231 -4.29 -13.26 11.52
CA TYR A 231 -2.86 -12.91 11.55
C TYR A 231 -2.08 -13.42 12.77
N ARG A 232 -2.64 -14.37 13.54
CA ARG A 232 -2.01 -14.93 14.75
C ARG A 232 -1.13 -16.14 14.47
N ARG A 233 -0.99 -16.55 13.20
CA ARG A 233 -0.12 -17.66 12.78
C ARG A 233 0.65 -17.27 11.52
N PHE A 234 1.85 -17.80 11.40
CA PHE A 234 2.61 -17.77 10.15
C PHE A 234 2.17 -18.92 9.24
N ASN A 235 1.91 -18.62 7.98
CA ASN A 235 1.92 -19.60 6.90
C ASN A 235 3.36 -19.90 6.46
N GLN A 236 4.27 -18.92 6.59
CA GLN A 236 5.70 -19.05 6.27
C GLN A 236 6.54 -18.12 7.14
N GLN A 237 7.73 -18.58 7.52
CA GLN A 237 8.80 -17.76 8.12
C GLN A 237 10.15 -18.32 7.64
N THR A 238 10.91 -17.58 6.85
CA THR A 238 12.17 -18.07 6.27
C THR A 238 13.12 -16.95 5.86
N GLY A 239 14.43 -17.23 5.83
CA GLY A 239 15.38 -16.45 5.05
C GLY A 239 15.18 -16.68 3.54
N THR A 240 15.66 -15.75 2.73
CA THR A 240 15.59 -15.82 1.26
C THR A 240 16.98 -16.01 0.66
N ALA A 241 17.05 -16.25 -0.65
CA ALA A 241 18.32 -16.24 -1.38
C ALA A 241 18.92 -14.83 -1.53
N LEU A 242 18.16 -13.79 -1.21
CA LEU A 242 18.59 -12.40 -1.33
C LEU A 242 19.34 -11.99 -0.06
N HIS A 243 20.54 -11.43 -0.21
CA HIS A 243 21.25 -10.80 0.90
C HIS A 243 20.42 -9.69 1.55
N GLU A 244 20.83 -9.22 2.73
CA GLU A 244 20.21 -8.02 3.30
C GLU A 244 20.31 -6.84 2.33
N THR A 245 19.24 -6.07 2.23
CA THR A 245 19.02 -5.05 1.18
C THR A 245 18.88 -3.64 1.75
N ALA A 246 19.36 -3.39 2.98
CA ALA A 246 19.31 -2.04 3.52
C ALA A 246 20.12 -1.06 2.66
N ASP A 247 19.51 0.10 2.40
CA ASP A 247 20.18 1.36 2.09
C ASP A 247 20.90 1.89 3.34
#